data_AF-A0A9E4L0C6-F1
#
_entry.id   AF-A0A9E4L0C6-F1
#
_cell.length_a   1.000
_cell.length_b   1.000
_cell.length_c   1.000
_cell.angle_alpha   90.00
_cell.angle_beta   90.00
_cell.angle_gamma   90.00
#
_symmetry.space_group_name_H-M   'P 1'
#
loop_
_entity.id
_entity.type
_entity.pdbx_description
1 polymer ?
#
loop_
_entity_poly.entity_id
_entity_poly.type
_entity_poly.pdbx_seq_one_letter_code
_entity_poly.pdbx_strand_id
1 'polypeptide(L)'
;MFSTFEWMMALRYLRARREEGLISVIAVFSLLGIMIGVATLIIVPAVMNGFRAELLERILGVNGHILVNTVRGPLAGFDELKGRLAGIDGVVRIAPLVEGQGMAPARGRARGALVRGVR
;
A
#
# COMPACT_ATOMS: atom_id res chain seq x y z
N MET A 1 -14.98 27.92 -19.91
CA MET A 1 -14.76 26.76 -20.80
C MET A 1 -14.04 27.29 -22.02
N PHE A 2 -12.84 26.81 -22.32
CA PHE A 2 -12.10 27.26 -23.50
C PHE A 2 -12.79 26.78 -24.78
N SER A 3 -12.96 27.68 -25.74
CA SER A 3 -13.57 27.35 -27.03
C SER A 3 -12.58 26.60 -27.92
N THR A 4 -13.11 25.82 -28.87
CA THR A 4 -12.31 25.15 -29.91
C THR A 4 -11.44 26.13 -30.71
N PHE A 5 -11.85 27.40 -30.82
CA PHE A 5 -11.09 28.46 -31.46
C PHE A 5 -9.83 28.85 -30.66
N GLU A 6 -9.92 28.95 -29.33
CA GLU A 6 -8.78 29.29 -28.47
C GLU A 6 -7.73 28.18 -28.45
N TRP A 7 -8.16 26.92 -28.39
CA TRP A 7 -7.26 25.75 -28.52
C TRP A 7 -6.56 25.74 -29.88
N MET A 8 -7.29 26.05 -30.96
CA MET A 8 -6.72 26.12 -32.32
C MET A 8 -5.66 27.23 -32.43
N MET A 9 -5.91 28.40 -31.84
CA MET A 9 -4.93 29.48 -31.78
C MET A 9 -3.69 29.10 -30.95
N ALA A 10 -3.89 28.53 -29.77
CA ALA A 10 -2.80 28.11 -28.89
C ALA A 10 -1.89 27.05 -29.55
N LEU A 11 -2.48 26.03 -30.17
CA LEU A 11 -1.72 24.99 -30.87
C LEU A 11 -0.98 25.54 -32.09
N ARG A 12 -1.58 26.50 -32.81
CA ARG A 12 -0.94 27.16 -33.96
C ARG A 12 0.30 27.93 -33.50
N TYR A 13 0.22 28.67 -32.40
CA TYR A 13 1.37 29.40 -31.85
C TYR A 13 2.46 28.47 -31.29
N LEU A 14 2.07 27.35 -30.67
CA LEU A 14 2.99 26.30 -30.24
C LEU A 14 3.73 25.64 -31.42
N ARG A 15 3.08 25.54 -32.59
CA ARG A 15 3.59 24.83 -33.78
C ARG A 15 4.25 25.74 -34.83
N ALA A 16 4.09 27.06 -34.76
CA ALA A 16 4.38 27.98 -35.88
C ALA A 16 5.83 28.48 -36.04
N ARG A 17 6.81 28.07 -35.22
CA ARG A 17 8.20 28.55 -35.37
C ARG A 17 9.03 27.79 -36.42
N ARG A 18 8.52 27.67 -37.65
CA ARG A 18 9.18 26.93 -38.73
C ARG A 18 10.27 27.70 -39.49
N GLU A 19 10.36 29.02 -39.34
CA GLU A 19 11.28 29.83 -40.15
C GLU A 19 12.69 30.00 -39.55
N GLU A 20 12.88 29.67 -38.27
CA GLU A 20 14.17 29.72 -37.58
C GLU A 20 14.53 28.34 -37.02
N GLY A 21 15.19 27.50 -37.83
CA GLY A 21 15.48 26.10 -37.49
C GLY A 21 16.18 25.90 -36.14
N LEU A 22 17.08 26.81 -35.74
CA LEU A 22 17.76 26.77 -34.44
C LEU A 22 16.78 26.99 -33.26
N ILE A 23 15.81 27.89 -33.40
CA ILE A 23 14.83 28.15 -32.35
C ILE A 23 13.88 26.96 -32.17
N SER A 24 13.47 26.32 -33.27
CA SER A 24 12.62 25.12 -33.19
C SER A 24 13.31 23.97 -32.46
N VAL A 25 14.62 23.79 -32.67
CA VAL A 25 15.39 22.73 -32.00
C VAL A 25 15.48 23.00 -30.49
N ILE A 26 15.84 24.22 -30.09
CA ILE A 26 15.92 24.59 -28.67
C ILE A 26 14.57 24.42 -27.98
N ALA A 27 13.47 24.84 -28.61
CA ALA A 27 12.13 24.71 -28.04
C ALA A 27 11.74 23.26 -27.72
N VAL A 28 12.07 22.32 -28.61
CA VAL A 28 11.81 20.89 -28.39
C VAL A 28 12.65 20.34 -27.24
N PHE A 29 13.96 20.67 -27.20
CA PHE A 29 14.83 20.23 -26.11
C PHE A 29 14.43 20.81 -24.75
N SER A 30 14.04 22.09 -24.69
CA SER A 30 13.53 22.71 -23.46
C SER A 30 12.23 22.07 -22.99
N LEU A 31 11.30 21.77 -23.92
CA LEU A 31 10.06 21.08 -23.59
C LEU A 31 10.32 19.69 -23.02
N LEU A 32 11.18 18.90 -23.66
CA LEU A 32 11.57 17.57 -23.19
C LEU A 32 12.27 17.63 -21.82
N GLY A 33 13.16 18.60 -21.62
CA GLY A 33 13.86 18.80 -20.35
C GLY A 33 12.89 19.09 -19.20
N ILE A 34 11.93 19.98 -19.41
CA ILE A 34 10.90 20.29 -18.41
C ILE A 34 10.00 19.08 -18.16
N MET A 35 9.58 18.38 -19.23
CA MET A 35 8.73 17.21 -19.12
C MET A 35 9.41 16.11 -18.27
N ILE A 36 10.69 15.83 -18.54
CA ILE A 36 11.46 14.85 -17.78
C ILE A 36 11.66 15.32 -16.34
N GLY A 37 12.01 16.59 -16.13
CA GLY A 37 12.22 17.16 -14.79
C GLY A 37 10.96 17.11 -13.92
N VAL A 38 9.80 17.47 -14.47
CA VAL A 38 8.53 17.36 -13.75
C VAL A 38 8.15 15.90 -13.53
N ALA A 39 8.36 15.04 -14.52
CA ALA A 39 8.08 13.61 -14.40
C ALA A 39 8.88 12.97 -13.26
N THR A 40 10.18 13.26 -13.12
CA THR A 40 11.00 12.71 -12.05
C THR A 40 10.56 13.21 -10.67
N LEU A 41 10.19 14.50 -10.55
CA LEU A 41 9.66 15.07 -9.31
C LEU A 41 8.33 14.45 -8.87
N ILE A 42 7.51 13.96 -9.80
CA ILE A 42 6.25 13.28 -9.49
C ILE A 42 6.47 11.78 -9.21
N ILE A 43 7.26 11.11 -10.05
CA ILE A 43 7.43 9.65 -10.02
C ILE A 43 8.14 9.21 -8.73
N VAL A 44 9.21 9.91 -8.31
CA VAL A 44 9.99 9.48 -7.14
C VAL A 44 9.13 9.46 -5.87
N PRO A 45 8.40 10.53 -5.49
CA PRO A 45 7.49 10.48 -4.35
C PRO A 45 6.35 9.48 -4.52
N ALA A 46 5.79 9.33 -5.73
CA ALA A 46 4.71 8.39 -5.98
C ALA A 46 5.13 6.94 -5.71
N VAL A 47 6.31 6.53 -6.17
CA VAL A 47 6.87 5.20 -5.92
C VAL A 47 7.15 5.00 -4.43
N MET A 48 7.76 5.98 -3.77
CA MET A 48 8.08 5.89 -2.34
C MET A 48 6.82 5.79 -1.48
N ASN A 49 5.78 6.55 -1.81
CA ASN A 49 4.51 6.50 -1.09
C ASN A 49 3.78 5.18 -1.30
N GLY A 50 3.74 4.66 -2.54
CA GLY A 50 3.15 3.35 -2.83
C GLY A 50 3.89 2.23 -2.12
N PHE A 51 5.23 2.23 -2.16
CA PHE A 51 6.04 1.22 -1.48
C PHE A 51 5.89 1.28 0.04
N ARG A 52 5.83 2.47 0.62
CA ARG A 52 5.55 2.65 2.06
C ARG A 52 4.22 2.00 2.44
N ALA A 53 3.15 2.23 1.68
CA ALA A 53 1.85 1.65 1.95
C ALA A 53 1.89 0.12 1.92
N GLU A 54 2.47 -0.46 0.86
CA GLU A 54 2.62 -1.91 0.72
C GLU A 54 3.46 -2.54 1.85
N LEU A 55 4.55 -1.88 2.25
CA LEU A 55 5.38 -2.36 3.35
C LEU A 55 4.64 -2.32 4.68
N LEU A 56 3.95 -1.21 4.98
CA LEU A 56 3.16 -1.08 6.20
C LEU A 56 2.05 -2.13 6.22
N GLU A 57 1.36 -2.36 5.10
CA GLU A 57 0.33 -3.39 4.98
C GLU A 57 0.90 -4.80 5.18
N ARG A 58 2.06 -5.14 4.63
CA ARG A 58 2.66 -6.47 4.85
C ARG A 58 3.14 -6.68 6.28
N ILE A 59 3.65 -5.63 6.92
CA ILE A 59 4.15 -5.70 8.30
C ILE A 59 2.97 -5.75 9.30
N LEU A 60 1.94 -4.93 9.10
CA LEU A 60 0.81 -4.78 10.01
C LEU A 60 -0.36 -5.71 9.69
N GLY A 61 -0.56 -6.10 8.43
CA GLY A 61 -1.72 -6.84 7.95
C GLY A 61 -1.84 -8.28 8.45
N VAL A 62 -0.77 -8.83 9.03
CA VAL A 62 -0.76 -10.22 9.53
C VAL A 62 -0.98 -10.29 11.05
N ASN A 63 -0.96 -9.15 11.77
CA ASN A 63 -1.14 -9.12 13.21
C ASN A 63 -2.47 -8.44 13.58
N GLY A 64 -3.20 -9.04 14.51
CA GLY A 64 -4.36 -8.37 15.10
C GLY A 64 -3.91 -7.10 15.81
N HIS A 65 -4.60 -5.99 15.56
CA HIS A 65 -4.30 -4.69 16.21
C HIS A 65 -4.39 -4.77 17.74
N ILE A 66 -5.17 -5.71 18.28
CA ILE A 66 -5.35 -5.96 19.70
C ILE A 66 -5.32 -7.48 19.94
N LEU A 67 -4.56 -7.92 20.94
CA LEU A 67 -4.53 -9.30 21.43
C LEU A 67 -5.19 -9.34 22.81
N VAL A 68 -6.28 -10.11 22.94
CA VAL A 68 -6.99 -10.28 24.20
C VAL A 68 -6.68 -11.67 24.75
N ASN A 69 -5.90 -11.71 25.82
CA ASN A 69 -5.40 -12.94 26.43
C ASN A 69 -5.85 -13.01 27.89
N THR A 70 -6.02 -14.23 28.42
CA THR A 70 -6.23 -14.40 29.87
C THR A 70 -4.88 -14.39 30.59
N VAL A 71 -4.87 -13.93 31.85
CA VAL A 71 -3.66 -13.94 32.69
C VAL A 71 -3.29 -15.35 33.15
N ARG A 72 -4.28 -16.26 33.29
CA ARG A 72 -4.08 -17.66 33.71
C ARG A 72 -5.14 -18.57 33.09
N GLY A 73 -4.69 -19.56 32.32
CA GLY A 73 -5.53 -20.63 31.80
C GLY A 73 -6.20 -20.35 30.45
N PRO A 74 -6.88 -21.34 29.85
CA PRO A 74 -7.57 -21.19 28.58
C PRO A 74 -8.73 -20.19 28.68
N LEU A 75 -8.96 -19.42 27.62
CA LEU A 75 -10.09 -18.50 27.51
C LEU A 75 -11.40 -19.29 27.41
N ALA A 76 -12.17 -19.33 28.51
CA ALA A 76 -13.51 -19.91 28.52
C ALA A 76 -14.52 -18.91 27.93
N GLY A 77 -15.49 -19.39 27.15
CA GLY A 77 -16.60 -18.55 26.65
C GLY A 77 -16.25 -17.61 25.51
N PHE A 78 -15.48 -18.06 24.51
CA PHE A 78 -15.12 -17.25 23.34
C PHE A 78 -16.34 -16.62 22.63
N ASP A 79 -17.43 -17.38 22.45
CA ASP A 79 -18.60 -16.90 21.71
C ASP A 79 -19.33 -15.75 22.42
N GLU A 80 -19.42 -15.79 23.76
CA GLU A 80 -20.02 -14.72 24.56
C GLU A 80 -19.14 -13.46 24.55
N LEU A 81 -17.82 -13.64 24.71
CA LEU A 81 -16.86 -12.54 24.64
C LEU A 81 -16.84 -11.90 23.25
N LYS A 82 -16.90 -12.71 22.19
CA LYS A 82 -17.00 -12.24 20.81
C LYS A 82 -18.25 -11.39 20.60
N GLY A 83 -19.40 -11.81 21.14
CA GLY A 83 -20.65 -11.02 21.07
C GLY A 83 -20.52 -9.65 21.74
N ARG A 84 -19.88 -9.59 22.92
CA ARG A 84 -19.64 -8.33 23.64
C ARG A 84 -18.64 -7.41 22.92
N LEU A 85 -17.56 -7.98 22.38
CA LEU A 85 -16.52 -7.23 21.67
C LEU A 85 -16.99 -6.74 20.29
N ALA A 86 -17.84 -7.51 19.61
CA ALA A 86 -18.42 -7.11 18.33
C ALA A 86 -19.35 -5.89 18.43
N GLY A 87 -19.86 -5.58 19.63
CA GLY A 87 -20.68 -4.39 19.89
C GLY A 87 -19.89 -3.10 20.12
N ILE A 88 -18.56 -3.15 20.16
CA ILE A 88 -17.71 -1.97 20.36
C ILE A 88 -17.43 -1.33 18.99
N ASP A 89 -17.63 -0.01 18.90
CA ASP A 89 -17.38 0.74 17.68
C ASP A 89 -15.89 0.70 17.30
N GLY A 90 -15.59 0.40 16.04
CA GLY A 90 -14.23 0.19 15.52
C GLY A 90 -13.73 -1.26 15.47
N VAL A 91 -14.48 -2.26 15.97
CA VAL A 91 -14.09 -3.67 15.85
C VAL A 91 -14.50 -4.24 14.50
N VAL A 92 -13.53 -4.40 13.59
CA VAL A 92 -13.78 -4.90 12.21
C VAL A 92 -13.83 -6.43 12.12
N ARG A 93 -12.95 -7.13 12.85
CA ARG A 93 -12.86 -8.60 12.83
C ARG A 93 -12.32 -9.14 14.14
N ILE A 94 -12.91 -10.24 14.62
CA ILE A 94 -12.47 -10.99 15.79
C ILE A 94 -12.16 -12.41 15.34
N ALA A 95 -10.94 -12.88 15.56
CA ALA A 95 -10.49 -14.23 15.25
C ALA A 95 -9.88 -14.87 16.50
N PRO A 96 -10.20 -16.13 16.84
CA PRO A 96 -9.54 -16.83 17.93
C PRO A 96 -8.12 -17.21 17.50
N LEU A 97 -7.15 -16.98 18.40
CA LEU A 97 -5.77 -17.43 18.26
C LEU A 97 -5.47 -18.45 19.36
N VAL A 98 -5.10 -19.67 18.98
CA VAL A 98 -4.69 -20.72 19.91
C VAL A 98 -3.20 -21.00 19.69
N GLU A 99 -2.39 -20.79 20.72
CA GLU A 99 -0.96 -21.10 20.71
C GLU A 99 -0.70 -22.36 21.52
N GLY A 100 0.05 -23.31 20.96
CA GLY A 100 0.43 -24.54 21.63
C GLY A 100 1.84 -24.98 21.24
N GLN A 101 2.52 -25.69 22.13
CA GLN A 101 3.79 -26.33 21.81
C GLN A 101 3.53 -27.77 21.35
N GLY A 102 4.05 -28.12 20.18
CA GLY A 102 3.93 -29.45 19.60
C GLY A 102 5.30 -29.98 19.14
N MET A 103 5.39 -31.29 18.90
CA MET A 103 6.55 -31.86 18.20
C MET A 103 6.25 -32.01 16.72
N ALA A 104 7.13 -31.46 15.88
CA ALA A 104 7.10 -31.65 14.44
C ALA A 104 8.19 -32.66 14.05
N PRO A 105 7.82 -33.90 13.68
CA PRO A 105 8.78 -34.88 13.18
C PRO A 105 9.13 -34.58 11.71
N ALA A 106 10.42 -34.51 11.39
CA ALA A 106 10.90 -34.42 10.01
C ALA A 106 12.17 -35.27 9.83
N ARG A 107 12.19 -36.15 8.83
CA ARG A 107 13.34 -37.01 8.46
C ARG A 107 13.98 -37.72 9.68
N GLY A 108 13.16 -38.33 10.53
CA GLY A 108 13.63 -39.09 11.70
C GLY A 108 14.12 -38.24 12.88
N ARG A 109 13.97 -36.91 12.86
CA ARG A 109 14.23 -36.03 14.01
C ARG A 109 12.96 -35.28 14.40
N ALA A 110 12.59 -35.34 15.68
CA ALA A 110 11.53 -34.51 16.24
C ALA A 110 12.12 -33.21 16.77
N ARG A 111 11.54 -32.08 16.39
CA ARG A 111 11.86 -30.77 16.98
C ARG A 111 10.61 -30.17 17.59
N GLY A 112 10.79 -29.45 18.71
CA GLY A 112 9.74 -28.62 19.26
C GLY A 112 9.37 -27.52 18.26
N ALA A 113 8.08 -27.38 17.99
CA ALA A 113 7.51 -26.36 17.13
C ALA A 113 6.42 -25.62 17.91
N LEU A 114 6.38 -24.29 17.76
CA LEU A 114 5.30 -23.48 18.28
C LEU A 114 4.19 -23.44 17.21
N VAL A 115 3.05 -24.01 17.54
CA VAL A 115 1.89 -24.14 16.65
C VAL A 115 0.91 -23.02 16.97
N ARG A 116 0.53 -22.25 15.95
CA ARG A 116 -0.50 -21.21 16.04
C ARG A 116 -1.69 -21.63 15.18
N GLY A 117 -2.83 -21.89 15.82
CA GLY A 117 -4.11 -22.10 15.14
C GLY A 117 -4.89 -20.79 15.08
N VAL A 118 -5.36 -20.41 13.89
CA VAL A 118 -6.25 -19.27 13.66
C VAL A 118 -7.50 -19.81 12.96
N ARG A 119 -8.69 -19.33 13.35
CA ARG A 119 -9.97 -19.68 12.71
C ARG A 119 -10.68 -18.45 12.17
#